data_AF-A0A961HB66-F1
#
_entry.id   AF-A0A961HB66-F1
#
_cell.length_a   1.000
_cell.length_b   1.000
_cell.length_c   1.000
_cell.angle_alpha   90.00
_cell.angle_beta   90.00
_cell.angle_gamma   90.00
#
_symmetry.space_group_name_H-M   'P 1'
#
loop_
_entity.id
_entity.type
_entity.pdbx_description
1 polymer ?
#
loop_
_entity_poly.entity_id
_entity_poly.type
_entity_poly.pdbx_seq_one_letter_code
_entity_poly.pdbx_strand_id
1 'polypeptide(L)' 'MPAPHKGDRLAHTIRPPREVSDALRAEAVAHGLSLSQYVADLLAIHIGRPDLARDLGRSDEGLPLAI' A
#
# COMPACT_ATOMS: atom_id res chain seq x y z
N MET A 1 6.33 -19.56 -10.60
CA MET A 1 6.07 -19.87 -9.18
C MET A 1 5.29 -18.70 -8.59
N PRO A 2 4.21 -18.91 -7.80
CA PRO A 2 3.55 -17.79 -7.15
C PRO A 2 4.55 -17.11 -6.20
N ALA A 3 4.70 -15.80 -6.33
CA ALA A 3 5.58 -15.04 -5.45
C ALA A 3 5.08 -15.21 -4.00
N PRO A 4 5.98 -15.38 -3.01
CA PRO A 4 5.58 -15.41 -1.61
C PRO A 4 4.80 -14.12 -1.30
N HIS A 5 3.58 -14.29 -0.77
CA HIS A 5 2.75 -13.17 -0.37
C HIS A 5 3.55 -12.28 0.59
N LYS A 6 3.36 -10.95 0.51
CA LYS A 6 4.08 -9.95 1.33
C LYS A 6 3.66 -9.99 2.81
N GLY A 7 3.81 -11.13 3.48
CA GLY A 7 3.32 -11.41 4.84
C GLY A 7 1.94 -12.05 4.86
N ASP A 8 1.36 -12.13 6.07
CA ASP A 8 0.02 -12.66 6.32
C ASP A 8 -1.05 -11.72 5.74
N ARG A 9 -1.53 -12.04 4.53
CA ARG A 9 -2.45 -11.20 3.76
C ARG A 9 -3.50 -12.08 3.09
N LEU A 10 -4.75 -11.65 3.15
CA LEU A 10 -5.85 -12.23 2.39
C LEU A 10 -6.08 -11.44 1.09
N ALA A 11 -6.46 -12.15 0.03
CA ALA A 11 -6.82 -11.53 -1.23
C ALA A 11 -8.25 -10.98 -1.15
N HIS A 12 -8.39 -9.65 -1.31
CA HIS A 12 -9.69 -9.00 -1.45
C HIS A 12 -9.88 -8.55 -2.91
N THR A 13 -10.95 -9.04 -3.54
CA THR A 13 -11.38 -8.53 -4.84
C THR A 13 -12.38 -7.40 -4.60
N ILE A 14 -12.02 -6.19 -5.00
CA ILE A 14 -12.91 -5.02 -4.98
C ILE A 14 -13.22 -4.57 -6.40
N ARG A 15 -14.41 -4.01 -6.60
CA ARG A 15 -14.85 -3.45 -7.90
C ARG A 15 -15.28 -1.99 -7.72
N PRO A 16 -14.33 -1.07 -7.50
CA PRO A 16 -14.66 0.36 -7.42
C PRO A 16 -15.17 0.86 -8.79
N PRO A 17 -15.93 1.98 -8.82
CA PRO A 17 -16.24 2.68 -10.05
C PRO A 17 -14.96 2.98 -10.85
N ARG A 18 -15.07 3.05 -12.18
CA ARG A 18 -13.91 3.26 -13.07
C ARG A 18 -13.10 4.50 -12.69
N GLU A 19 -13.78 5.63 -12.48
CA GLU A 19 -13.15 6.90 -12.11
C GLU A 19 -12.31 6.79 -10.83
N VAL A 20 -12.81 6.04 -9.85
CA VAL A 20 -12.08 5.76 -8.60
C VAL A 20 -10.86 4.88 -8.87
N SER A 21 -10.99 3.86 -9.73
CA SER A 21 -9.85 3.01 -10.09
C SER A 21 -8.75 3.78 -10.83
N ASP A 22 -9.12 4.74 -11.67
CA ASP A 22 -8.17 5.57 -12.42
C ASP A 22 -7.45 6.55 -11.49
N ALA A 23 -8.19 7.18 -10.57
CA ALA A 23 -7.61 8.02 -9.52
C ALA A 23 -6.64 7.25 -8.63
N LEU A 24 -7.03 6.06 -8.13
CA LEU A 24 -6.15 5.21 -7.32
C LEU A 24 -4.88 4.80 -8.07
N ARG A 25 -4.96 4.59 -9.39
CA ARG A 25 -3.79 4.27 -10.21
C ARG A 25 -2.85 5.47 -10.33
N ALA A 26 -3.39 6.67 -10.55
CA ALA A 26 -2.60 7.90 -10.64
C ALA A 26 -1.86 8.17 -9.32
N GLU A 27 -2.56 8.03 -8.20
CA GLU A 27 -1.95 8.17 -6.86
C GLU A 27 -0.88 7.11 -6.59
N ALA A 28 -1.14 5.84 -6.91
CA ALA A 28 -0.14 4.80 -6.75
C ALA A 28 1.15 5.11 -7.53
N VAL A 29 1.02 5.63 -8.76
CA VAL A 29 2.17 6.08 -9.57
C VAL A 29 2.88 7.27 -8.92
N ALA A 30 2.14 8.26 -8.41
CA ALA A 30 2.72 9.41 -7.72
C ALA A 30 3.53 9.01 -6.47
N HIS A 31 3.11 7.93 -5.79
CA HIS A 31 3.83 7.35 -4.66
C HIS A 31 4.89 6.31 -5.04
N GLY A 32 5.08 6.01 -6.33
CA GLY A 32 6.02 4.99 -6.81
C GLY A 32 5.65 3.55 -6.41
N LEU A 33 4.36 3.30 -6.12
CA LEU A 33 3.85 2.02 -5.65
C LEU A 33 3.04 1.30 -6.73
N SER A 34 2.94 -0.03 -6.62
CA SER A 34 1.94 -0.77 -7.38
C SER A 34 0.54 -0.49 -6.82
N LEU A 35 -0.47 -0.48 -7.68
CA LEU A 35 -1.87 -0.25 -7.28
C LEU A 35 -2.30 -1.16 -6.13
N SER A 36 -1.96 -2.45 -6.20
CA SER A 36 -2.30 -3.42 -5.15
C SER A 36 -1.64 -3.10 -3.81
N GLN A 37 -0.39 -2.60 -3.83
CA GLN A 37 0.32 -2.23 -2.61
C GLN A 37 -0.22 -0.93 -2.03
N TYR A 38 -0.46 0.08 -2.88
CA TYR A 38 -1.07 1.35 -2.51
C TYR A 38 -2.45 1.15 -1.85
N VAL A 39 -3.33 0.35 -2.48
CA VAL A 39 -4.66 0.05 -1.93
C VAL A 39 -4.57 -0.74 -0.62
N ALA A 40 -3.66 -1.71 -0.51
CA ALA A 40 -3.48 -2.47 0.73
C ALA A 40 -3.06 -1.56 1.89
N ASP A 41 -2.12 -0.64 1.65
CA ASP A 41 -1.66 0.30 2.67
C ASP A 41 -2.73 1.35 3.00
N LEU A 42 -3.45 1.85 2.00
CA LEU A 42 -4.61 2.72 2.21
C LEU A 42 -5.67 2.06 3.10
N LEU A 43 -5.99 0.78 2.86
CA LEU A 43 -6.96 0.05 3.68
C LEU A 43 -6.48 -0.08 5.13
N ALA A 44 -5.20 -0.42 5.33
CA ALA A 44 -4.60 -0.51 6.66
C ALA A 44 -4.67 0.82 7.42
N ILE A 45 -4.32 1.93 6.76
CA ILE A 45 -4.41 3.28 7.33
C ILE A 45 -5.86 3.65 7.63
N HIS A 46 -6.79 3.40 6.70
CA HIS A 46 -8.20 3.74 6.83
C HIS A 46 -8.86 3.07 8.04
N ILE A 47 -8.48 1.84 8.37
CA ILE A 47 -9.00 1.11 9.54
C ILE A 47 -8.22 1.37 10.84
N GLY A 48 -7.31 2.35 10.83
CA GLY A 48 -6.55 2.75 12.02
C GLY A 48 -5.37 1.84 12.36
N ARG A 49 -4.82 1.12 11.37
CA ARG A 49 -3.63 0.26 11.51
C ARG A 49 -2.50 0.69 10.56
N PRO A 50 -2.00 1.94 10.66
CA PRO A 50 -0.87 2.40 9.85
C PRO A 50 0.41 1.60 10.08
N ASP A 51 0.54 0.91 11.22
CA ASP A 51 1.63 -0.01 11.53
C ASP A 51 1.72 -1.22 10.58
N LEU A 52 0.61 -1.56 9.92
CA LEU A 52 0.54 -2.63 8.92
C LEU A 52 0.80 -2.13 7.49
N ALA A 53 0.81 -0.81 7.27
CA ALA A 53 1.18 -0.22 5.99
C ALA A 53 2.68 -0.43 5.76
N ARG A 54 3.06 -0.85 4.56
CA ARG A 54 4.47 -1.08 4.24
C ARG A 54 5.14 0.14 3.66
N ASP A 55 4.55 0.70 2.61
CA ASP A 55 5.28 1.61 1.72
C ASP A 55 4.59 2.99 1.69
N LEU A 56 3.25 3.05 1.79
CA LEU A 56 2.53 4.32 1.86
C LEU A 56 2.61 4.95 3.26
N GLY A 57 3.02 6.23 3.34
CA GLY A 57 3.09 6.98 4.60
C GLY A 57 4.33 6.68 5.45
N ARG A 58 5.21 5.78 5.00
CA ARG A 58 6.54 5.62 5.57
C ARG A 58 7.41 6.78 5.08
N SER A 59 7.27 7.95 5.71
CA SER A 59 8.37 8.91 5.73
C SER A 59 9.58 8.17 6.30
N ASP A 60 10.76 8.39 5.73
CA ASP A 60 12.04 7.89 6.23
C ASP A 60 12.25 8.37 7.68
N GLU A 61 11.58 7.73 8.64
CA GLU A 61 11.74 7.97 10.06
C GLU A 61 13.05 7.27 10.43
N GLY A 62 14.13 8.01 10.16
CA GLY A 62 15.49 7.80 10.59
C GLY A 62 15.93 6.35 10.67
N LEU A 63 16.54 5.84 9.60
CA LEU A 63 17.60 4.84 9.79
C LEU A 63 18.53 5.42 10.87
N PRO A 64 18.72 4.77 12.04
CA PRO A 64 19.74 5.21 12.96
C PRO A 64 21.05 5.14 12.17
N LEU A 65 21.69 6.30 11.98
CA LEU A 65 23.07 6.34 11.51
C LEU A 65 23.85 5.45 12.49
N ALA A 66 24.25 4.28 12.03
CA ALA A 66 25.15 3.42 12.77
C ALA A 66 26.43 4.23 12.98
N ILE A 67 26.65 4.66 14.22
CA ILE A 67 27.91 5.18 14.75
C ILE A 67 28.92 4.04 14.92
#